data_AF-A0AAE1QF85-F1
#
_entry.id   AF-A0AAE1QF85-F1
#
_cell.length_a   1.000
_cell.length_b   1.000
_cell.length_c   1.000
_cell.angle_alpha   90.00
_cell.angle_beta   90.00
_cell.angle_gamma   90.00
#
_symmetry.space_group_name_H-M   'P 1'
#
loop_
_entity.id
_entity.type
_entity.pdbx_description
1 polymer ?
#
loop_
_entity_poly.entity_id
_entity_poly.type
_entity_poly.pdbx_seq_one_letter_code
_entity_poly.pdbx_strand_id
1 'polypeptide(L)'
;MGDATVCGRGGSLSERKARLDEKTTTAGKTNHDQDVTQAFELRHTSLAEKKKMFAENAERQKKKMSSNPFSGSFKASATPRLTKDDPNYGRPVAGSKSEGRGKRAAKMVNAEVVFLCEMIRQEGVQFEDGTAVYIIRRAISDLHSYIQ
;
A
#
# COMPACT_ATOMS: atom_id res chain seq x y z
N MET A 1 -5.94 -43.40 37.20
CA MET A 1 -4.89 -42.40 37.50
C MET A 1 -4.31 -41.96 36.16
N GLY A 2 -4.79 -40.85 35.61
CA GLY A 2 -4.34 -40.31 34.33
C GLY A 2 -3.29 -39.24 34.56
N ASP A 3 -2.11 -39.42 33.97
CA ASP A 3 -0.96 -38.53 34.14
C ASP A 3 -1.08 -37.35 33.16
N ALA A 4 -1.25 -36.14 33.71
CA ALA A 4 -1.36 -34.91 32.92
C ALA A 4 0.03 -34.37 32.63
N THR A 5 0.55 -34.65 31.43
CA THR A 5 1.78 -34.00 30.93
C THR A 5 1.47 -32.53 30.62
N VAL A 6 1.93 -31.64 31.51
CA VAL A 6 1.95 -30.19 31.32
C VAL A 6 2.93 -29.85 30.17
N CYS A 7 2.39 -29.39 29.04
CA CYS A 7 3.19 -28.83 27.94
C CYS A 7 3.64 -27.40 28.31
N GLY A 8 4.78 -27.31 28.99
CA GLY A 8 5.44 -26.04 29.31
C GLY A 8 6.09 -25.42 28.07
N ARG A 9 5.43 -24.46 27.41
CA ARG A 9 6.03 -23.62 26.36
C ARG A 9 6.86 -22.48 26.99
N GLY A 10 7.98 -22.85 27.61
CA GLY A 10 8.98 -21.93 28.15
C GLY A 10 10.12 -21.67 27.16
N GLY A 11 9.85 -21.00 26.03
CA GLY A 11 10.91 -20.45 25.17
C GLY A 11 11.29 -19.05 25.63
N SER A 12 12.60 -18.79 25.72
CA SER A 12 13.20 -17.51 26.11
C SER A 12 12.82 -16.37 25.15
N LEU A 13 12.87 -15.13 25.64
CA LEU A 13 12.56 -13.93 24.85
C LEU A 13 13.45 -13.79 23.60
N SER A 14 14.70 -14.27 23.65
CA SER A 14 15.62 -14.31 22.52
C SER A 14 15.18 -15.30 21.43
N GLU A 15 14.67 -16.47 21.82
CA GLU A 15 14.18 -17.48 20.86
C GLU A 15 12.87 -17.05 20.19
N ARG A 16 12.01 -16.33 20.90
CA ARG A 16 10.79 -15.74 20.32
C ARG A 16 11.12 -14.63 19.31
N LYS A 17 12.19 -13.86 19.57
CA LYS A 17 12.67 -12.80 18.68
C LYS A 17 13.26 -13.37 17.38
N ALA A 18 14.10 -14.41 17.50
CA ALA A 18 14.67 -15.10 16.33
C ALA A 18 13.60 -15.66 15.37
N ARG A 19 12.48 -16.19 15.91
CA ARG A 19 11.37 -16.70 15.09
C ARG A 19 10.54 -15.62 14.38
N LEU A 20 10.55 -14.39 14.90
CA LEU A 20 9.89 -13.24 14.25
C LEU A 20 10.75 -12.69 13.10
N ASP A 21 12.07 -12.77 13.24
CA ASP A 21 13.01 -12.26 12.24
C ASP A 21 13.04 -13.17 11.00
N GLU A 22 12.98 -14.50 11.16
CA GLU A 22 12.95 -15.47 10.06
C GLU A 22 11.67 -15.40 9.21
N LYS A 23 10.52 -15.02 9.80
CA LYS A 23 9.26 -14.88 9.06
C LYS A 23 9.16 -13.60 8.22
N THR A 24 10.15 -12.70 8.29
CA THR A 24 10.07 -11.39 7.62
C THR A 24 10.99 -11.23 6.42
N THR A 25 11.68 -12.29 5.99
CA THR A 25 12.68 -12.20 4.91
C THR A 25 12.15 -12.41 3.49
N THR A 26 10.86 -12.65 3.25
CA THR A 26 10.35 -12.88 1.87
C THR A 26 8.98 -12.27 1.55
N ALA A 27 8.58 -11.21 2.24
CA ALA A 27 7.46 -10.38 1.79
C ALA A 27 7.70 -8.92 2.18
N GLY A 28 7.75 -8.03 1.19
CA GLY A 28 7.85 -6.60 1.42
C GLY A 28 6.70 -6.14 2.33
N LYS A 29 7.02 -5.84 3.59
CA LYS A 29 6.06 -5.32 4.58
C LYS A 29 5.36 -4.11 3.98
N THR A 30 4.04 -4.12 3.95
CA THR A 30 3.30 -2.95 3.49
C THR A 30 3.51 -1.82 4.49
N ASN A 31 3.46 -0.57 4.03
CA ASN A 31 3.62 0.61 4.89
C ASN A 31 2.64 0.64 6.09
N HIS A 32 1.54 -0.11 6.02
CA HIS A 32 0.57 -0.23 7.11
C HIS A 32 1.11 -1.09 8.26
N ASP A 33 1.70 -2.25 7.96
CA ASP A 33 2.25 -3.17 8.97
C ASP A 33 3.44 -2.56 9.74
N GLN A 34 4.19 -1.68 9.07
CA GLN A 34 5.29 -0.92 9.69
C GLN A 34 4.78 0.13 10.69
N ASP A 35 3.64 0.76 10.42
CA ASP A 35 3.07 1.84 11.25
C ASP A 35 2.52 1.30 12.59
N VAL A 36 1.85 0.14 12.57
CA VAL A 36 1.30 -0.50 13.78
C VAL A 36 2.41 -1.03 14.70
N THR A 37 3.47 -1.59 14.12
CA THR A 37 4.63 -2.10 14.86
C THR A 37 5.45 -0.95 15.47
N GLN A 38 5.61 0.15 14.71
CA GLN A 38 6.30 1.35 15.18
C GLN A 38 5.55 2.07 16.32
N ALA A 39 4.21 2.07 16.28
CA ALA A 39 3.38 2.62 17.36
C ALA A 39 3.48 1.84 18.67
N PHE A 40 3.68 0.52 18.62
CA PHE A 40 3.93 -0.32 19.79
C PHE A 40 5.32 -0.07 20.39
N GLU A 41 6.35 0.05 19.55
CA GLU A 41 7.72 0.38 19.98
C GLU A 41 7.81 1.76 20.64
N LEU A 42 7.09 2.77 20.13
CA LEU A 42 7.05 4.12 20.71
C LEU A 42 6.54 4.20 22.16
N ARG A 43 5.75 3.21 22.61
CA ARG A 43 5.24 3.16 23.99
C ARG A 43 6.28 2.67 25.00
N HIS A 44 7.29 1.94 24.56
CA HIS A 44 8.33 1.33 25.42
C HIS A 44 9.74 1.95 25.26
N THR A 45 9.88 3.04 24.51
CA THR A 45 11.16 3.75 24.34
C THR A 45 11.44 4.74 25.47
N SER A 46 12.73 4.89 25.81
CA SER A 46 13.18 5.84 26.82
C SER A 46 12.96 7.29 26.38
N LEU A 47 12.89 8.23 27.33
CA LEU A 47 12.72 9.66 27.02
C LEU A 47 13.88 10.18 26.16
N ALA A 48 15.10 9.71 26.42
CA ALA A 48 16.28 10.04 25.63
C ALA A 48 16.13 9.61 24.17
N GLU A 49 15.62 8.40 23.91
CA GLU A 49 15.33 7.92 22.55
C GLU A 49 14.27 8.77 21.87
N LYS A 50 13.18 9.15 22.56
CA LYS A 50 12.14 10.01 22.00
C LYS A 50 12.71 11.37 21.60
N LYS A 51 13.51 12.01 22.46
CA LYS A 51 14.20 13.27 22.13
C LYS A 51 15.07 13.14 20.88
N LYS A 52 15.83 12.05 20.77
CA LYS A 52 16.65 11.74 19.59
C LYS A 52 15.78 11.61 18.33
N MET A 53 14.70 10.82 18.38
CA MET A 53 13.77 10.66 17.26
C MET A 53 13.14 11.98 16.82
N PHE A 54 12.74 12.84 17.77
CA PHE A 54 12.21 14.16 17.46
C PHE A 54 13.24 15.05 16.77
N ALA A 55 14.47 15.07 17.27
CA ALA A 55 15.56 15.82 16.64
C ALA A 55 15.85 15.33 15.21
N GLU A 56 15.91 14.02 15.01
CA GLU A 56 16.09 13.41 13.69
C GLU A 56 14.95 13.74 12.73
N ASN A 57 13.71 13.71 13.20
CA ASN A 57 12.54 14.06 12.39
C ASN A 57 12.54 15.56 12.04
N ALA A 58 12.91 16.43 12.98
CA ALA A 58 13.04 17.87 12.74
C ALA A 58 14.06 18.16 11.63
N GLU A 59 15.23 17.52 11.68
CA GLU A 59 16.24 17.65 10.62
C GLU A 59 15.76 17.09 9.28
N ARG A 60 15.07 15.95 9.27
CA ARG A 60 14.47 15.37 8.06
C ARG A 60 13.42 16.31 7.44
N GLN A 61 12.59 16.93 8.26
CA GLN A 61 11.58 17.89 7.80
C GLN A 61 12.23 19.15 7.26
N LYS A 62 13.24 19.69 7.94
CA LYS A 62 13.99 20.86 7.48
C LYS A 62 14.58 20.65 6.07
N LYS A 63 15.14 19.46 5.80
CA LYS A 63 15.62 19.08 4.46
C LYS A 63 14.48 19.02 3.43
N LYS A 64 13.36 18.37 3.76
CA LYS A 64 12.19 18.28 2.84
C LYS A 64 11.56 19.64 2.54
N MET A 65 11.47 20.51 3.55
CA MET A 65 10.95 21.87 3.37
C MET A 65 11.89 22.69 2.49
N SER A 66 13.21 22.55 2.63
CA SER A 66 14.15 23.30 1.80
C SER A 66 13.99 23.07 0.28
N SER A 67 13.53 21.89 -0.13
CA SER A 67 13.22 21.59 -1.54
C SER A 67 11.80 21.99 -1.98
N ASN A 68 10.91 22.31 -1.05
CA ASN A 68 9.51 22.64 -1.32
C ASN A 68 9.35 24.14 -1.68
N PRO A 69 8.92 24.49 -2.90
CA PRO A 69 8.78 25.87 -3.37
C PRO A 69 7.72 26.68 -2.60
N PHE A 70 6.81 26.03 -1.89
CA PHE A 70 5.77 26.70 -1.10
C PHE A 70 6.14 26.89 0.38
N SER A 71 7.40 26.61 0.76
CA SER A 71 7.87 26.81 2.14
C SER A 71 8.71 28.08 2.27
N GLY A 72 8.63 28.75 3.42
CA GLY A 72 9.45 29.94 3.69
C GLY A 72 10.97 29.67 3.77
N SER A 73 11.38 28.40 3.82
CA SER A 73 12.79 27.97 3.86
C SER A 73 13.28 27.39 2.53
N PHE A 74 12.55 27.66 1.44
CA PHE A 74 12.87 27.17 0.11
C PHE A 74 14.24 27.63 -0.38
N LYS A 75 15.01 26.69 -0.93
CA LYS A 75 16.27 26.93 -1.63
C LYS A 75 16.19 26.30 -3.00
N ALA A 76 16.17 27.12 -4.05
CA ALA A 76 16.11 26.65 -5.43
C ALA A 76 17.28 25.71 -5.81
N SER A 77 18.43 25.83 -5.13
CA SER A 77 19.58 24.94 -5.31
C SER A 77 19.38 23.54 -4.71
N ALA A 78 18.46 23.37 -3.76
CA ALA A 78 18.16 22.10 -3.10
C ALA A 78 17.08 21.29 -3.85
N THR A 79 16.44 21.88 -4.86
CA THR A 79 15.41 21.21 -5.65
C THR A 79 16.05 20.49 -6.84
N PRO A 80 15.90 19.17 -6.97
CA PRO A 80 16.40 18.46 -8.14
C PRO A 80 15.67 18.97 -9.40
N ARG A 81 16.44 19.37 -10.42
CA ARG A 81 15.88 19.75 -11.71
C ARG A 81 15.36 18.49 -12.40
N LEU A 82 14.07 18.49 -12.70
CA LEU A 82 13.45 17.42 -13.46
C LEU A 82 13.94 17.51 -14.91
N THR A 83 14.57 16.46 -15.40
CA THR A 83 14.96 16.30 -16.81
C THR A 83 14.09 15.23 -17.44
N LYS A 84 13.69 15.40 -18.70
CA LYS A 84 12.82 14.44 -19.41
C LYS A 84 13.53 13.12 -19.69
N ASP A 85 14.86 13.14 -19.70
CA ASP A 85 15.72 11.99 -19.95
C ASP A 85 15.90 11.10 -18.71
N ASP A 86 15.40 11.53 -17.53
CA ASP A 86 15.45 10.73 -16.32
C ASP A 86 14.48 9.53 -16.45
N PRO A 87 14.95 8.27 -16.30
CA PRO A 87 14.10 7.09 -16.32
C PRO A 87 13.00 7.08 -15.24
N ASN A 88 13.19 7.87 -14.18
CA ASN A 88 12.21 8.07 -13.11
C ASN A 88 11.36 9.35 -13.29
N TYR A 89 11.47 10.04 -14.43
CA TYR A 89 10.61 11.18 -14.73
C TYR A 89 9.13 10.77 -14.70
N GLY A 90 8.30 11.55 -14.01
CA GLY A 90 6.88 11.27 -13.85
C GLY A 90 6.54 10.07 -12.92
N ARG A 91 7.54 9.45 -12.29
CA ARG A 91 7.31 8.35 -11.33
C ARG A 91 7.37 8.87 -9.89
N PRO A 92 6.50 8.36 -8.98
CA PRO A 92 6.63 8.66 -7.56
C PRO A 92 7.95 8.06 -7.03
N VAL A 93 8.50 8.69 -5.99
CA VAL A 93 9.71 8.19 -5.32
C VAL A 93 9.50 6.74 -4.85
N ALA A 94 10.47 5.87 -5.12
CA ALA A 94 10.43 4.47 -4.71
C ALA A 94 10.30 4.34 -3.19
N GLY A 95 9.44 3.43 -2.73
CA GLY A 95 9.08 3.24 -1.33
C GLY A 95 8.14 4.32 -0.76
N SER A 96 7.74 5.33 -1.54
CA SER A 96 6.87 6.39 -1.03
C SER A 96 5.42 5.92 -0.87
N LYS A 97 4.67 6.62 0.00
CA LYS A 97 3.22 6.42 0.12
C LYS A 97 2.50 6.66 -1.20
N SER A 98 3.01 7.57 -2.05
CA SER A 98 2.45 7.84 -3.37
C SER A 98 2.60 6.65 -4.32
N GLU A 99 3.75 5.97 -4.32
CA GLU A 99 3.96 4.75 -5.09
C GLU A 99 3.01 3.63 -4.61
N GLY A 100 2.89 3.44 -3.29
CA GLY A 100 1.98 2.45 -2.72
C GLY A 100 0.52 2.70 -3.11
N ARG A 101 0.07 3.96 -3.08
CA ARG A 101 -1.28 4.34 -3.57
C ARG A 101 -1.45 4.06 -5.06
N GLY A 102 -0.45 4.39 -5.88
CA GLY A 102 -0.48 4.12 -7.32
C GLY A 102 -0.63 2.62 -7.63
N LYS A 103 0.17 1.77 -6.96
CA LYS A 103 0.07 0.31 -7.10
C LYS A 103 -1.30 -0.23 -6.67
N ARG A 104 -1.85 0.27 -5.56
CA ARG A 104 -3.18 -0.12 -5.08
C ARG A 104 -4.27 0.30 -6.06
N ALA A 105 -4.24 1.53 -6.55
CA ALA A 105 -5.19 2.03 -7.54
C ALA A 105 -5.15 1.20 -8.83
N ALA A 106 -3.94 0.91 -9.35
CA ALA A 106 -3.77 0.06 -10.53
C ALA A 106 -4.36 -1.35 -10.31
N LYS A 107 -4.10 -1.96 -9.15
CA LYS A 107 -4.70 -3.27 -8.81
C LYS A 107 -6.23 -3.20 -8.79
N MET A 108 -6.81 -2.16 -8.20
CA MET A 108 -8.26 -1.99 -8.13
C MET A 108 -8.87 -1.81 -9.54
N VAL A 109 -8.32 -0.89 -10.34
CA VAL A 109 -8.81 -0.67 -11.72
C VAL A 109 -8.75 -1.95 -12.54
N ASN A 110 -7.63 -2.69 -12.47
CA ASN A 110 -7.51 -3.94 -13.21
C ASN A 110 -8.53 -5.00 -12.75
N ALA A 111 -8.81 -5.07 -11.45
CA ALA A 111 -9.84 -5.97 -10.94
C ALA A 111 -11.24 -5.60 -11.46
N GLU A 112 -11.58 -4.31 -11.47
CA GLU A 112 -12.86 -3.83 -12.02
C GLU A 112 -12.97 -4.08 -13.54
N VAL A 113 -11.87 -3.94 -14.29
CA VAL A 113 -11.86 -4.24 -15.72
C VAL A 113 -12.11 -5.72 -15.99
N VAL A 114 -11.47 -6.61 -15.22
CA VAL A 114 -11.71 -8.05 -15.32
C VAL A 114 -13.16 -8.39 -14.99
N PHE A 115 -13.68 -7.84 -13.89
CA PHE A 115 -15.08 -8.03 -13.50
C PHE A 115 -16.06 -7.55 -14.59
N LEU A 116 -15.81 -6.39 -15.18
CA LEU A 116 -16.60 -5.87 -16.29
C LEU A 116 -16.56 -6.81 -17.50
N CYS A 117 -15.39 -7.32 -17.88
CA CYS A 117 -15.27 -8.27 -18.99
C CYS A 117 -16.02 -9.59 -18.71
N GLU A 118 -15.98 -10.09 -17.47
CA GLU A 118 -16.74 -11.28 -17.07
C GLU A 118 -18.25 -11.03 -17.16
N MET A 119 -18.72 -9.89 -16.67
CA MET A 119 -20.13 -9.51 -16.76
C MET A 119 -20.59 -9.37 -18.22
N ILE A 120 -19.81 -8.71 -19.08
CA ILE A 120 -20.12 -8.59 -20.51
C ILE A 120 -20.18 -9.97 -21.17
N ARG A 121 -19.30 -10.89 -20.78
CA ARG A 121 -19.31 -12.25 -21.31
C ARG A 121 -20.50 -13.08 -20.82
N GLN A 122 -21.01 -12.82 -19.63
CA GLN A 122 -22.16 -13.56 -19.07
C GLN A 122 -23.49 -13.02 -19.58
N GLU A 123 -23.65 -11.69 -19.56
CA GLU A 123 -24.94 -11.02 -19.81
C GLU A 123 -25.03 -10.36 -21.21
N GLY A 124 -23.90 -10.28 -21.92
CA GLY A 124 -23.84 -9.68 -23.24
C GLY A 124 -24.35 -10.60 -24.35
N VAL A 125 -24.71 -9.99 -25.48
CA VAL A 125 -25.06 -10.71 -26.70
C VAL A 125 -23.79 -11.30 -27.30
N GLN A 126 -23.76 -12.62 -27.44
CA GLN A 126 -22.66 -13.35 -28.06
C GLN A 126 -22.78 -13.30 -29.58
N PHE A 127 -21.67 -13.02 -30.25
CA PHE A 127 -21.54 -13.10 -31.70
C PHE A 127 -20.79 -14.38 -32.08
N GLU A 128 -20.98 -14.84 -33.32
CA GLU A 128 -20.34 -16.06 -33.83
C GLU A 128 -18.80 -15.97 -33.79
N ASP A 129 -18.26 -14.75 -33.86
CA ASP A 129 -16.82 -14.46 -33.76
C ASP A 129 -16.25 -14.61 -32.33
N GLY A 130 -17.06 -15.06 -31.36
CA GLY A 130 -16.66 -15.19 -29.95
C GLY A 130 -16.56 -13.86 -29.19
N THR A 131 -17.00 -12.76 -29.81
CA THR A 131 -17.10 -11.44 -29.17
C THR A 131 -18.43 -11.32 -28.44
N ALA A 132 -18.40 -10.73 -27.23
CA ALA A 132 -19.60 -10.41 -26.47
C ALA A 132 -19.81 -8.90 -26.42
N VAL A 133 -21.03 -8.42 -26.67
CA VAL A 133 -21.38 -6.99 -26.59
C VAL A 133 -22.50 -6.77 -25.59
N TYR A 134 -22.27 -5.87 -24.63
CA TYR A 134 -23.28 -5.44 -23.68
C TYR A 134 -23.85 -4.08 -24.10
N ILE A 135 -25.13 -4.06 -24.48
CA ILE A 135 -25.81 -2.84 -24.93
C ILE A 135 -26.60 -2.27 -23.75
N ILE A 136 -26.04 -1.23 -23.11
CA ILE A 136 -26.64 -0.57 -21.94
C ILE A 136 -28.10 -0.17 -22.20
N ARG A 137 -28.41 0.36 -23.39
CA ARG A 137 -29.78 0.76 -23.77
C ARG A 137 -30.78 -0.40 -23.68
N ARG A 138 -30.38 -1.60 -24.12
CA ARG A 138 -31.24 -2.78 -24.13
C ARG A 138 -31.52 -3.26 -22.71
N ALA A 139 -30.48 -3.32 -21.87
CA ALA A 139 -30.64 -3.71 -20.47
C ALA A 139 -31.63 -2.82 -19.71
N ILE A 140 -31.63 -1.51 -19.99
CA ILE A 140 -32.59 -0.55 -19.39
C ILE A 140 -34.02 -0.83 -19.89
N SER A 141 -34.20 -1.07 -21.20
CA SER A 141 -35.51 -1.41 -21.76
C SER A 141 -36.07 -2.71 -21.19
N ASP A 142 -35.24 -3.75 -21.07
CA ASP A 142 -35.63 -5.05 -20.51
C ASP A 142 -36.06 -4.90 -19.04
N LEU A 143 -35.36 -4.08 -18.25
CA LEU A 143 -35.73 -3.79 -16.86
C LEU A 143 -37.07 -3.07 -16.74
N HIS A 144 -37.36 -2.10 -17.61
CA HIS A 144 -38.66 -1.41 -17.62
C HIS A 144 -39.82 -2.36 -17.95
N SER A 145 -39.61 -3.32 -18.87
CA SER A 145 -40.64 -4.32 -19.18
C SER A 145 -40.90 -5.31 -18.05
N TYR A 146 -39.91 -5.56 -17.19
CA TYR A 146 -40.02 -6.52 -16.08
C TYR A 146 -40.78 -5.96 -14.86
N ILE A 147 -40.85 -4.64 -14.72
CA ILE A 147 -41.47 -3.98 -13.57
C ILE A 147 -42.98 -3.73 -13.77
N GLN A 148 -43.50 -3.85 -15.00
CA GLN A 148 -44.92 -3.69 -15.34
C GLN A 148 -45.63 -5.04 -15.44
#